data_AF-H6Q6N1-F1
#
_entry.id   AF-H6Q6N1-F1
#
_cell.length_a   1.000
_cell.length_b   1.000
_cell.length_c   1.000
_cell.angle_alpha   90.00
_cell.angle_beta   90.00
_cell.angle_gamma   90.00
#
_symmetry.space_group_name_H-M   'P 1'
#
loop_
_entity.id
_entity.type
_entity.pdbx_description
1 polymer ?
#
loop_
_entity_poly.entity_id
_entity_poly.type
_entity_poly.pdbx_seq_one_letter_code
_entity_poly.pdbx_strand_id
1 'polypeptide(L)' 'MGEKRRNLEDSLSKLPVDYSEEEGELVVKVGKGRRLPEEQFRATINELKRLGFKFDPDTKTWRKRV' A
#
# COMPACT_ATOMS: atom_id res chain seq x y z
N MET A 1 -2.22 15.17 15.83
CA MET A 1 -1.39 14.37 14.90
C MET A 1 -1.88 12.92 14.97
N GLY A 2 -2.77 12.47 14.07
CA GLY A 2 -3.25 11.07 14.12
C GLY A 2 -4.32 10.70 13.09
N GLU A 3 -5.09 11.66 12.59
CA GLU A 3 -6.21 11.38 11.67
C GLU A 3 -5.76 10.88 10.29
N LYS A 4 -4.67 11.43 9.75
CA LYS A 4 -4.15 11.04 8.43
C LYS A 4 -3.60 9.61 8.37
N ARG A 5 -3.00 9.11 9.47
CA ARG A 5 -2.50 7.72 9.52
C ARG A 5 -3.64 6.71 9.63
N ARG A 6 -4.59 6.94 10.55
CA ARG A 6 -5.77 6.06 10.70
C ARG A 6 -6.58 5.91 9.44
N ASN A 7 -6.80 7.00 8.69
CA ASN A 7 -7.56 6.93 7.44
C ASN A 7 -6.83 6.13 6.34
N LEU A 8 -5.50 6.20 6.33
CA LEU A 8 -4.66 5.46 5.40
C LEU A 8 -4.62 3.97 5.75
N GLU A 9 -4.45 3.62 7.03
CA GLU A 9 -4.52 2.23 7.50
C GLU A 9 -5.89 1.59 7.26
N ASP A 10 -6.98 2.34 7.48
CA ASP A 10 -8.35 1.90 7.16
C ASP A 10 -8.53 1.62 5.66
N SER A 11 -7.97 2.47 4.80
CA SER A 11 -7.99 2.27 3.35
C SER A 11 -7.19 1.04 2.93
N LEU A 12 -5.99 0.86 3.49
CA LEU A 12 -5.13 -0.29 3.19
C LEU A 12 -5.74 -1.60 3.68
N SER A 13 -6.39 -1.62 4.84
CA SER A 13 -7.08 -2.79 5.38
C SER A 13 -8.19 -3.31 4.45
N LYS A 14 -8.84 -2.41 3.70
CA LYS A 14 -9.88 -2.74 2.70
C LYS A 14 -9.32 -3.21 1.36
N LEU A 15 -8.03 -2.99 1.10
CA LEU A 15 -7.38 -3.39 -0.13
C LEU A 15 -6.76 -4.80 0.00
N PRO A 16 -6.56 -5.52 -1.12
CA PRO A 16 -5.88 -6.81 -1.14
C PRO A 16 -4.35 -6.62 -1.04
N VAL A 17 -3.90 -5.89 -0.03
CA VAL A 17 -2.50 -5.56 0.21
C VAL A 17 -2.08 -6.05 1.59
N ASP A 18 -0.79 -6.34 1.70
CA ASP A 18 -0.11 -6.55 2.96
C ASP A 18 0.66 -5.27 3.27
N TYR A 19 0.64 -4.78 4.51
CA TYR A 19 1.41 -3.59 4.87
C TYR A 19 2.15 -3.80 6.17
N SER A 20 3.31 -3.17 6.29
CA SER A 20 4.19 -3.23 7.45
C SER A 20 4.86 -1.88 7.65
N GLU A 21 5.17 -1.55 8.89
CA GLU A 21 5.94 -0.35 9.22
C GLU A 21 7.41 -0.75 9.41
N GLU A 22 8.30 -0.17 8.63
CA GLU A 22 9.75 -0.36 8.74
C GLU A 22 10.43 1.00 8.89
N GLU A 23 11.18 1.20 9.97
CA GLU A 23 11.98 2.41 10.22
C GLU A 23 11.19 3.75 10.12
N GLY A 24 9.88 3.73 10.40
CA GLY A 24 9.00 4.89 10.27
C GLY A 24 8.43 5.12 8.86
N GLU A 25 8.56 4.13 7.98
CA GLU A 25 7.97 4.11 6.65
C GLU A 25 6.92 2.99 6.56
N LEU A 26 5.77 3.29 5.96
CA LEU A 26 4.79 2.28 5.61
C LEU A 26 5.19 1.62 4.29
N VAL A 27 5.42 0.32 4.36
CA VAL A 27 5.76 -0.56 3.25
C VAL A 27 4.55 -1.43 2.92
N VAL A 28 4.10 -1.42 1.67
CA VAL A 28 2.89 -2.11 1.22
C VAL A 28 3.23 -3.06 0.08
N LYS A 29 2.81 -4.32 0.20
CA LYS A 29 2.93 -5.37 -0.82
C LYS A 29 1.56 -5.71 -1.38
N VAL A 30 1.44 -5.63 -2.69
CA VAL A 30 0.16 -5.89 -3.37
C VAL A 30 0.01 -7.38 -3.62
N GLY A 31 -1.15 -7.95 -3.25
CA GLY A 31 -1.53 -9.33 -3.56
C GLY A 31 -1.41 -10.35 -2.44
N LYS A 32 -0.94 -10.01 -1.23
CA LYS A 32 -0.85 -10.95 -0.08
C LYS A 32 -0.29 -12.34 -0.46
N GLY A 33 0.73 -12.40 -1.33
CA GLY A 33 1.31 -13.66 -1.81
C GLY A 33 0.46 -14.45 -2.81
N ARG A 34 -0.63 -13.88 -3.32
CA ARG A 34 -1.49 -14.42 -4.37
C ARG A 34 -1.51 -13.51 -5.59
N ARG A 35 -1.71 -14.10 -6.76
CA ARG A 35 -1.85 -13.35 -8.01
C ARG A 35 -3.25 -12.74 -8.04
N LEU A 36 -3.33 -11.42 -7.94
CA LEU A 36 -4.60 -10.70 -8.10
C LEU A 36 -5.00 -10.67 -9.58
N PRO A 37 -6.31 -10.65 -9.87
CA PRO A 37 -6.80 -10.29 -11.20
C PRO A 37 -6.21 -8.94 -11.64
N GLU A 38 -5.93 -8.78 -12.93
CA GLU A 38 -5.31 -7.56 -13.47
C GLU A 38 -6.11 -6.30 -13.12
N GLU A 39 -7.44 -6.37 -13.22
CA GLU A 39 -8.33 -5.27 -12.86
C GLU A 39 -8.18 -4.85 -11.40
N GLN A 40 -8.20 -5.83 -10.48
CA GLN A 40 -8.07 -5.58 -9.05
C GLN A 40 -6.67 -5.09 -8.67
N PHE A 41 -5.64 -5.66 -9.31
CA PHE A 41 -4.26 -5.21 -9.14
C PHE A 41 -4.13 -3.74 -9.57
N ARG A 42 -4.60 -3.40 -10.76
CA ARG A 42 -4.53 -2.05 -11.31
C ARG A 42 -5.33 -1.04 -10.50
N ALA A 43 -6.51 -1.42 -10.00
CA ALA A 43 -7.29 -0.61 -9.06
C ALA A 43 -6.50 -0.33 -7.77
N THR A 44 -5.91 -1.39 -7.18
CA THR A 44 -5.09 -1.28 -5.97
C THR A 44 -3.86 -0.38 -6.18
N ILE A 45 -3.16 -0.54 -7.31
CA ILE A 45 -2.03 0.33 -7.68
C ILE A 45 -2.46 1.80 -7.78
N ASN A 46 -3.60 2.07 -8.42
CA ASN A 46 -4.11 3.45 -8.52
C ASN A 46 -4.46 4.04 -7.15
N GLU A 47 -5.08 3.25 -6.26
CA GLU A 47 -5.38 3.69 -4.90
C GLU A 47 -4.10 4.03 -4.13
N LEU A 48 -3.08 3.16 -4.19
CA LEU A 48 -1.78 3.41 -3.54
C LEU A 48 -1.11 4.69 -4.06
N LYS A 49 -1.15 4.93 -5.38
CA LYS A 49 -0.68 6.20 -5.97
C LYS A 49 -1.45 7.41 -5.45
N ARG A 50 -2.80 7.33 -5.38
CA ARG A 50 -3.65 8.41 -4.84
C ARG A 50 -3.35 8.68 -3.37
N LEU A 51 -3.08 7.63 -2.60
CA LEU A 51 -2.69 7.71 -1.21
C LEU A 51 -1.26 8.25 -1.03
N GLY A 52 -0.48 8.43 -2.11
CA GLY A 52 0.86 9.01 -2.08
C GLY A 52 1.97 8.01 -1.78
N PHE A 53 1.70 6.71 -1.94
CA PHE A 53 2.75 5.70 -1.93
C PHE A 53 3.57 5.75 -3.22
N LYS A 54 4.85 5.44 -3.10
CA LYS A 54 5.78 5.32 -4.23
C LYS A 54 6.16 3.86 -4.44
N PHE A 55 6.16 3.42 -5.68
CA PHE A 55 6.62 2.08 -6.03
C PHE A 55 8.15 2.00 -5.94
N ASP A 56 8.62 1.04 -5.18
CA ASP A 56 10.02 0.67 -5.00
C ASP A 56 10.30 -0.57 -5.87
N PRO A 57 11.01 -0.42 -7.00
CA PRO A 57 11.24 -1.51 -7.96
C PRO A 57 12.17 -2.59 -7.42
N ASP A 58 13.10 -2.23 -6.54
CA ASP A 58 14.06 -3.14 -5.90
C ASP A 58 13.35 -4.19 -5.04
N THR A 59 12.42 -3.74 -4.19
CA THR A 59 11.68 -4.62 -3.28
C THR A 59 10.32 -5.03 -3.81
N LYS A 60 9.90 -4.48 -4.96
CA LYS A 60 8.54 -4.62 -5.53
C LYS A 60 7.45 -4.25 -4.52
N THR A 61 7.73 -3.26 -3.68
CA THR A 61 6.81 -2.77 -2.65
C THR A 61 6.41 -1.33 -2.89
N TRP A 62 5.43 -0.85 -2.15
CA TRP A 62 4.93 0.51 -2.19
C TRP A 62 5.28 1.17 -0.87
N ARG A 63 6.09 2.23 -0.90
CA ARG A 63 6.63 2.86 0.29
C ARG A 63 6.09 4.27 0.47
N LYS A 64 5.78 4.64 1.71
CA LYS A 64 5.36 5.99 2.08
C LYS A 64 5.89 6.36 3.46
N ARG A 65 6.54 7.52 3.54
CA ARG A 65 6.93 8.14 4.80
C ARG A 65 5.72 8.77 5.50
N VAL A 66 5.48 8.46 6.77
CA VAL A 66 4.31 8.89 7.58
C VAL A 66 4.67 9.57 8.89
#